data_AF-F4CW90-F1
#
_entry.id   AF-F4CW90-F1
#
_cell.length_a   1.000
_cell.length_b   1.000
_cell.length_c   1.000
_cell.angle_alpha   90.00
_cell.angle_beta   90.00
_cell.angle_gamma   90.00
#
_symmetry.space_group_name_H-M   'P 1'
#
loop_
_entity.id
_entity.type
_entity.pdbx_description
1 polymer ?
#
loop_
_entity_poly.entity_id
_entity_poly.type
_entity_poly.pdbx_seq_one_letter_code
_entity_poly.pdbx_strand_id
1 'polypeptide(L)'
;MAADVHLDPDRLSAHARRADALADRLGAPSPVEHTPGLRHDVDTIMATVRRVAGGLRELAVDLRAAARVAEEIDAAARVRLLRAVDGAGR
;
A
#
# COMPACT_ATOMS: atom_id res chain seq x y z
N MET A 1 -13.51 20.25 -8.40
CA MET A 1 -12.59 20.74 -7.36
C MET A 1 -11.85 19.51 -6.85
N ALA A 2 -10.68 19.21 -7.42
CA ALA A 2 -9.87 18.08 -6.96
C ALA A 2 -9.41 18.41 -5.54
N ALA A 3 -9.70 17.53 -4.58
CA ALA A 3 -9.06 17.65 -3.28
C ALA A 3 -7.54 17.62 -3.54
N ASP A 4 -6.83 18.63 -3.06
CA ASP A 4 -5.37 18.59 -2.99
C ASP A 4 -5.05 17.45 -2.02
N VAL A 5 -4.92 16.24 -2.57
CA VAL A 5 -4.50 15.08 -1.81
C VAL A 5 -3.02 15.31 -1.56
N HIS A 6 -2.71 15.94 -0.42
CA HIS A 6 -1.35 15.99 0.06
C HIS A 6 -0.93 14.55 0.34
N LEU A 7 -0.15 13.98 -0.58
CA LEU A 7 0.34 12.61 -0.54
C LEU A 7 1.47 12.55 0.49
N ASP A 8 1.11 12.39 1.76
CA ASP A 8 2.06 12.17 2.84
C ASP A 8 2.80 10.82 2.62
N PRO A 9 4.12 10.82 2.37
CA PRO A 9 4.87 9.59 2.10
C PRO A 9 4.85 8.58 3.24
N ASP A 10 4.86 9.05 4.49
CA ASP A 10 4.84 8.19 5.66
C ASP A 10 3.49 7.48 5.77
N ARG A 11 2.40 8.20 5.49
CA ARG A 11 1.06 7.59 5.45
C ARG A 11 0.97 6.54 4.35
N LEU A 12 1.44 6.84 3.14
CA LEU A 12 1.45 5.88 2.03
C LEU A 12 2.26 4.63 2.37
N SER A 13 3.45 4.80 2.94
CA SER A 13 4.29 3.69 3.43
C SER A 13 3.60 2.88 4.53
N ALA A 14 2.91 3.53 5.47
CA ALA A 14 2.15 2.86 6.51
C ALA A 14 0.94 2.07 5.95
N HIS A 15 0.32 2.56 4.87
CA HIS A 15 -0.74 1.84 4.18
C HIS A 15 -0.20 0.63 3.42
N ALA A 16 0.96 0.75 2.75
CA ALA A 16 1.62 -0.37 2.09
C ALA A 16 1.94 -1.51 3.07
N ARG A 17 2.51 -1.19 4.23
CA ARG A 17 2.81 -2.17 5.30
C ARG A 17 1.55 -2.89 5.80
N ARG A 18 0.44 -2.15 5.93
CA ARG A 18 -0.86 -2.72 6.33
C ARG A 18 -1.43 -3.65 5.27
N ALA A 19 -1.32 -3.31 3.99
CA ALA A 19 -1.76 -4.15 2.89
C ALA A 19 -0.99 -5.46 2.83
N ASP A 20 0.35 -5.43 2.98
CA ASP A 20 1.17 -6.64 3.06
C ASP A 20 0.82 -7.51 4.27
N ALA A 21 0.70 -6.91 5.46
CA ALA A 21 0.34 -7.66 6.66
C ALA A 21 -1.03 -8.34 6.52
N LEU A 22 -1.98 -7.70 5.83
CA LEU A 22 -3.27 -8.30 5.54
C LEU A 22 -3.14 -9.44 4.51
N ALA A 23 -2.35 -9.24 3.45
CA ALA A 23 -2.09 -10.27 2.45
C ALA A 23 -1.47 -11.53 3.08
N ASP A 24 -0.50 -11.36 3.98
CA ASP A 24 0.16 -12.48 4.66
C ASP A 24 -0.79 -13.21 5.60
N ARG A 25 -1.66 -12.49 6.31
CA ARG A 25 -2.71 -13.10 7.14
C ARG A 25 -3.72 -13.90 6.33
N LEU A 26 -4.09 -13.41 5.14
CA LEU A 26 -4.99 -14.12 4.23
C LEU A 26 -4.32 -15.31 3.55
N GLY A 27 -3.02 -15.24 3.29
CA GLY A 27 -2.22 -16.32 2.73
C GLY A 27 -1.85 -17.41 3.74
N ALA A 28 -2.04 -17.17 5.04
CA ALA A 28 -1.74 -18.14 6.08
C ALA A 28 -2.62 -19.41 5.95
N PRO A 29 -2.09 -20.60 6.27
CA PRO A 29 -2.88 -21.83 6.27
C PRO A 29 -4.11 -21.68 7.16
N SER A 30 -5.28 -21.97 6.59
CA SER A 30 -6.52 -21.98 7.35
C SER A 30 -6.60 -23.23 8.21
N PRO A 31 -6.99 -23.13 9.50
CA PRO A 31 -7.14 -24.29 10.38
C PRO A 31 -8.44 -25.08 10.13
N VAL A 32 -9.20 -24.76 9.08
CA VAL A 32 -10.50 -25.40 8.82
C VAL A 32 -10.32 -26.88 8.51
N GLU A 33 -10.79 -27.72 9.42
CA GLU A 33 -10.89 -29.17 9.24
C GLU A 33 -11.84 -29.48 8.08
N HIS A 34 -11.35 -30.23 7.11
CA HIS A 34 -12.07 -30.49 5.86
C HIS A 34 -13.20 -31.50 6.13
N THR A 35 -14.41 -31.00 6.31
CA THR A 35 -15.60 -31.86 6.42
C THR A 35 -15.90 -32.45 5.03
N PRO A 36 -15.95 -33.79 4.88
CA PRO A 36 -16.26 -34.42 3.59
C PRO A 36 -17.67 -34.01 3.13
N GLY A 37 -17.77 -33.26 2.03
CA GLY A 37 -19.02 -32.72 1.49
C GLY A 37 -18.97 -31.24 1.10
N LEU A 38 -18.11 -30.45 1.76
CA LEU A 38 -17.95 -29.00 1.51
C LEU A 38 -16.68 -28.64 0.72
N ARG A 39 -15.96 -29.64 0.21
CA ARG A 39 -14.62 -29.47 -0.39
C ARG A 39 -14.61 -28.47 -1.54
N HIS A 40 -15.60 -28.50 -2.44
CA HIS A 40 -15.65 -27.59 -3.59
C HIS A 40 -15.85 -26.12 -3.20
N ASP A 41 -16.74 -25.85 -2.24
CA ASP A 41 -17.00 -24.50 -1.75
C ASP A 41 -15.79 -23.96 -0.99
N VAL A 42 -15.16 -24.80 -0.16
CA VAL A 42 -13.92 -24.46 0.56
C VAL A 42 -12.79 -24.16 -0.42
N ASP A 43 -12.61 -24.97 -1.46
CA ASP A 43 -11.59 -24.74 -2.49
C ASP A 43 -11.82 -23.40 -3.23
N THR A 44 -13.08 -23.07 -3.53
CA THR A 44 -13.48 -21.82 -4.18
C THR A 44 -13.23 -20.60 -3.28
N ILE A 45 -13.58 -20.70 -1.99
CA ILE A 45 -13.29 -19.67 -0.99
C ILE A 45 -11.78 -19.47 -0.85
N MET A 46 -11.01 -20.55 -0.71
CA MET A 46 -9.55 -20.49 -0.60
C MET A 46 -8.90 -19.89 -1.86
N ALA A 47 -9.41 -20.22 -3.06
CA ALA A 47 -8.95 -19.60 -4.29
C ALA A 47 -9.23 -18.09 -4.32
N THR A 48 -10.41 -17.67 -3.86
CA THR A 48 -10.79 -16.25 -3.77
C THR A 48 -9.92 -15.50 -2.76
N VAL A 49 -9.69 -16.08 -1.58
CA VAL A 49 -8.81 -15.52 -0.54
C VAL A 49 -7.39 -15.32 -1.07
N ARG A 50 -6.83 -16.31 -1.78
CA ARG A 50 -5.51 -16.19 -2.43
C ARG A 50 -5.46 -15.06 -3.45
N ARG A 51 -6.52 -14.89 -4.24
CA ARG A 51 -6.62 -13.79 -5.22
C ARG A 51 -6.63 -12.42 -4.55
N VAL A 52 -7.40 -12.27 -3.46
CA VAL A 52 -7.44 -11.04 -2.67
C VAL A 52 -6.08 -10.74 -2.04
N ALA A 53 -5.40 -11.75 -1.49
CA ALA A 53 -4.05 -11.59 -0.97
C ALA A 53 -3.05 -11.12 -2.06
N GLY A 54 -3.17 -11.65 -3.28
CA GLY A 54 -2.40 -11.18 -4.44
C GLY A 54 -2.65 -9.69 -4.73
N GLY A 55 -3.91 -9.28 -4.84
CA GLY A 55 -4.27 -7.88 -5.10
C GLY A 55 -3.81 -6.91 -4.00
N LEU A 56 -3.80 -7.35 -2.74
CA LEU A 56 -3.27 -6.55 -1.64
C LEU A 56 -1.75 -6.34 -1.74
N ARG A 57 -1.01 -7.33 -2.25
CA ARG A 57 0.44 -7.19 -2.49
C ARG A 57 0.72 -6.22 -3.63
N GLU A 58 -0.06 -6.28 -4.71
CA GLU A 58 0.02 -5.31 -5.81
C GLU A 58 -0.25 -3.89 -5.30
N LEU A 59 -1.33 -3.71 -4.52
CA LEU A 59 -1.63 -2.42 -3.88
C LEU A 59 -0.49 -1.93 -2.99
N ALA A 60 0.16 -2.82 -2.23
CA ALA A 60 1.30 -2.45 -1.39
C ALA A 60 2.50 -1.98 -2.23
N VAL A 61 2.73 -2.55 -3.41
CA VAL A 61 3.76 -2.10 -4.35
C VAL A 61 3.42 -0.70 -4.88
N ASP A 62 2.19 -0.48 -5.31
CA ASP A 62 1.74 0.81 -5.84
C ASP A 62 1.83 1.92 -4.80
N LEU A 63 1.44 1.64 -3.55
CA LEU A 63 1.54 2.59 -2.44
C LEU A 63 3.00 2.95 -2.11
N ARG A 64 3.94 2.02 -2.20
CA ARG A 64 5.38 2.30 -2.05
C ARG A 64 5.92 3.15 -3.18
N ALA A 65 5.49 2.88 -4.41
CA ALA A 65 5.87 3.69 -5.56
C ALA A 65 5.35 5.12 -5.40
N ALA A 66 4.09 5.29 -5.00
CA ALA A 66 3.51 6.59 -4.70
C ALA A 66 4.24 7.32 -3.56
N ALA A 67 4.64 6.62 -2.50
CA ALA A 67 5.40 7.20 -1.39
C ALA A 67 6.74 7.78 -1.87
N ARG A 68 7.49 7.04 -2.70
CA ARG A 68 8.76 7.51 -3.28
C ARG A 68 8.58 8.75 -4.13
N VAL A 69 7.56 8.76 -4.99
CA VAL A 69 7.25 9.94 -5.83
C VAL A 69 6.92 11.16 -4.96
N ALA A 70 6.16 10.96 -3.88
CA ALA A 70 5.85 12.02 -2.94
C ALA A 70 7.10 12.56 -2.22
N GLU A 71 8.01 11.70 -1.76
CA GLU A 71 9.30 12.10 -1.17
C GLU A 71 10.16 12.93 -2.14
N GLU A 72 10.22 12.52 -3.41
CA GLU A 72 10.96 13.25 -4.45
C GLU A 72 10.37 14.65 -4.71
N ILE A 73 9.05 14.76 -4.73
CA ILE A 73 8.35 16.04 -4.88
C ILE A 73 8.62 16.96 -3.67
N ASP A 74 8.52 16.42 -2.46
CA ASP A 74 8.77 17.18 -1.22
C ASP A 74 10.23 17.65 -1.13
N ALA A 75 11.19 16.79 -1.49
CA ALA A 75 12.59 17.14 -1.55
C ALA A 75 12.84 18.27 -2.57
N ALA A 76 12.25 18.18 -3.77
CA ALA A 76 12.38 19.21 -4.79
C ALA A 76 11.75 20.55 -4.35
N ALA A 77 10.59 20.51 -3.70
CA ALA A 77 9.93 21.69 -3.14
C ALA A 77 10.80 22.36 -2.06
N ARG A 78 11.37 21.57 -1.14
CA ARG A 78 12.26 22.07 -0.09
C ARG A 78 13.51 22.76 -0.66
N VAL A 79 14.14 22.18 -1.68
CA VAL A 79 15.31 22.80 -2.34
C VAL A 79 14.94 24.15 -2.97
N ARG A 80 13.77 24.25 -3.61
CA ARG A 80 13.29 25.52 -4.19
C ARG A 80 13.02 26.57 -3.12
N LEU A 81 12.39 26.17 -2.02
CA LEU A 81 12.10 27.06 -0.89
C LEU A 81 13.39 27.60 -0.25
N LEU A 82 14.39 26.74 0.00
CA LEU A 82 15.68 27.16 0.55
C LEU A 82 16.36 28.19 -0.36
N ARG A 83 16.41 27.95 -1.67
CA ARG A 83 16.97 28.91 -2.64
C ARG A 83 16.23 30.24 -2.68
N ALA A 84 14.90 30.22 -2.53
CA ALA A 84 14.09 31.44 -2.51
C ALA A 84 14.36 32.26 -1.25
N VAL A 85 14.50 31.61 -0.08
CA VAL A 85 14.85 32.27 1.19
C VAL A 85 16.26 32.87 1.13
N ASP A 86 17.23 32.12 0.61
CA ASP A 86 18.62 32.59 0.47
C ASP A 86 18.76 33.74 -0.54
N GLY A 87 17.88 33.81 -1.55
CA GLY A 87 17.82 34.88 -2.54
C GLY A 87 17.07 36.14 -2.06
N ALA A 88 16.09 35.98 -1.17
CA ALA A 88 15.32 37.09 -0.60
C ALA A 88 16.05 37.84 0.54
N GLY A 89 17.13 37.26 1.08
CA GLY A 89 17.97 37.86 2.12
C GLY A 89 19.14 38.71 1.62
N ARG A 90 19.22 39.01 0.31
CA ARG A 90 20.25 39.91 -0.29
C ARG A 90 19.64 41.18 -0.84
#